data_AF-A0A661XHQ4-F1
#
_entry.id   AF-A0A661XHQ4-F1
#
_cell.length_a   1.000
_cell.length_b   1.000
_cell.length_c   1.000
_cell.angle_alpha   90.00
_cell.angle_beta   90.00
_cell.angle_gamma   90.00
#
_symmetry.space_group_name_H-M   'P 1'
#
loop_
_entity.id
_entity.type
_entity.pdbx_description
1 polymer ?
#
loop_
_entity_poly.entity_id
_entity_poly.type
_entity_poly.pdbx_seq_one_letter_code
_entity_poly.pdbx_strand_id
1 'polypeptide(L)'
;TEDSLAFVRQPGEYLNCLLVEQPNENFGHTILRQFLFDAFNYYNYQALKSSSDETLAAIAAKSFKEVSYHLRFSSEWVIRMGDGTEVSRNIMQTALEELWRYTGELYTPTELELSLSEAGIAPDFMELEKNWKEKVEDVLREATLHIPETTYMQSGGKMGIHTEHMGFILTELQYMQRTYPNLQW
;
A
#
# COMPACT_ATOMS: atom_id res chain seq x y z
N THR A 1 -19.82 8.07 -9.58
CA THR A 1 -18.77 9.11 -9.59
C THR A 1 -17.71 8.75 -8.57
N GLU A 2 -16.60 9.47 -8.51
CA GLU A 2 -15.62 9.32 -7.41
C GLU A 2 -16.26 9.53 -6.04
N ASP A 3 -17.14 10.52 -5.88
CA ASP A 3 -17.83 10.77 -4.60
C ASP A 3 -18.70 9.60 -4.15
N SER A 4 -19.49 9.01 -5.06
CA SER A 4 -20.32 7.85 -4.70
C SER A 4 -19.47 6.65 -4.29
N LEU A 5 -18.31 6.46 -4.93
CA LEU A 5 -17.36 5.41 -4.57
C LEU A 5 -16.67 5.70 -3.22
N ALA A 6 -16.35 6.96 -2.93
CA ALA A 6 -15.60 7.34 -1.74
C ALA A 6 -16.46 7.53 -0.49
N PHE A 7 -17.74 7.88 -0.61
CA PHE A 7 -18.54 8.34 0.54
C PHE A 7 -19.80 7.52 0.83
N VAL A 8 -20.25 6.67 -0.09
CA VAL A 8 -21.53 5.94 0.05
C VAL A 8 -21.33 4.44 0.33
N ARG A 9 -20.18 3.89 -0.04
CA ARG A 9 -19.83 2.48 0.22
C ARG A 9 -19.79 2.17 1.71
N GLN A 10 -20.29 0.99 2.07
CA GLN A 10 -20.12 0.39 3.40
C GLN A 10 -18.71 -0.22 3.52
N PRO A 11 -18.22 -0.51 4.75
CA PRO A 11 -16.88 -1.05 4.96
C PRO A 11 -16.55 -2.27 4.10
N GLY A 12 -17.48 -3.23 3.96
CA GLY A 12 -17.27 -4.44 3.16
C GLY A 12 -17.24 -4.25 1.64
N GLU A 13 -17.45 -3.03 1.16
CA GLU A 13 -17.38 -2.70 -0.27
C GLU A 13 -16.06 -1.97 -0.63
N TYR A 14 -15.23 -1.64 0.36
CA TYR A 14 -13.87 -1.15 0.12
C TYR A 14 -12.94 -2.32 -0.19
N LEU A 15 -11.92 -2.04 -1.00
CA LEU A 15 -11.01 -3.07 -1.54
C LEU A 15 -9.54 -2.64 -1.39
N ASN A 16 -9.24 -1.72 -0.46
CA ASN A 16 -7.85 -1.35 -0.15
C ASN A 16 -7.15 -2.50 0.58
N CYS A 17 -5.83 -2.60 0.43
CA CYS A 17 -5.05 -3.54 1.22
C CYS A 17 -5.04 -3.13 2.71
N LEU A 18 -4.89 -4.12 3.59
CA LEU A 18 -4.85 -3.94 5.05
C LEU A 18 -3.67 -3.08 5.51
N LEU A 19 -2.59 -3.02 4.73
CA LEU A 19 -1.43 -2.20 5.05
C LEU A 19 -1.79 -0.71 5.13
N VAL A 20 -2.64 -0.18 4.24
CA VAL A 20 -2.88 1.28 4.14
C VAL A 20 -3.92 1.81 5.13
N GLU A 21 -4.64 0.93 5.81
CA GLU A 21 -5.58 1.28 6.88
C GLU A 21 -4.97 1.22 8.28
N GLN A 22 -3.71 0.79 8.41
CA GLN A 22 -3.01 0.80 9.70
C GLN A 22 -2.84 2.23 10.21
N PRO A 23 -2.87 2.48 11.54
CA PRO A 23 -2.83 3.81 12.10
C PRO A 23 -1.51 4.57 11.83
N ASN A 24 -1.60 5.90 11.81
CA ASN A 24 -0.43 6.77 11.89
C ASN A 24 0.00 6.85 13.35
N GLU A 25 0.85 5.94 13.80
CA GLU A 25 1.36 5.94 15.17
C GLU A 25 2.45 7.02 15.34
N ASN A 26 3.72 6.62 15.29
CA ASN A 26 4.84 7.55 15.25
C ASN A 26 5.32 7.76 13.79
N PHE A 27 6.30 8.64 13.63
CA PHE A 27 6.86 8.95 12.30
C PHE A 27 7.50 7.73 11.63
N GLY A 28 8.25 6.90 12.37
CA GLY A 28 8.87 5.69 11.83
C GLY A 28 7.84 4.67 11.33
N HIS A 29 6.78 4.44 12.10
CA HIS A 29 5.64 3.59 11.71
C HIS A 29 4.97 4.10 10.43
N THR A 30 4.67 5.40 10.38
CA THR A 30 4.03 6.03 9.20
C THR A 30 4.92 5.94 7.95
N ILE A 31 6.21 6.27 8.10
CA ILE A 31 7.17 6.24 7.00
C ILE A 31 7.40 4.82 6.51
N LEU A 32 7.48 3.84 7.41
CA LEU A 32 7.70 2.47 7.00
C LEU A 32 6.48 1.91 6.25
N ARG A 33 5.26 2.17 6.75
CA ARG A 33 4.03 1.83 6.02
C ARG A 33 4.02 2.46 4.63
N GLN A 34 4.41 3.74 4.54
CA GLN A 34 4.51 4.46 3.28
C GLN A 34 5.54 3.83 2.35
N PHE A 35 6.74 3.49 2.84
CA PHE A 35 7.78 2.84 2.05
C PHE A 35 7.35 1.49 1.48
N LEU A 36 6.81 0.61 2.33
CA LEU A 36 6.36 -0.72 1.92
C LEU A 36 5.29 -0.63 0.81
N PHE A 37 4.36 0.33 0.93
CA PHE A 37 3.35 0.57 -0.08
C PHE A 37 3.90 1.28 -1.33
N ASP A 38 4.77 2.28 -1.19
CA ASP A 38 5.37 3.02 -2.31
C ASP A 38 6.20 2.12 -3.21
N ALA A 39 6.95 1.17 -2.61
CA ALA A 39 7.71 0.19 -3.36
C ALA A 39 6.77 -0.67 -4.22
N PHE A 40 5.64 -1.10 -3.66
CA PHE A 40 4.64 -1.87 -4.40
C PHE A 40 4.03 -1.02 -5.51
N ASN A 41 3.61 0.18 -5.16
CA ASN A 41 2.92 1.08 -6.06
C ASN A 41 3.82 1.47 -7.24
N TYR A 42 5.13 1.64 -7.02
CA TYR A 42 6.10 1.92 -8.06
C TYR A 42 6.13 0.82 -9.13
N TYR A 43 6.32 -0.44 -8.72
CA TYR A 43 6.38 -1.56 -9.66
C TYR A 43 5.02 -1.88 -10.28
N ASN A 44 3.94 -1.71 -9.53
CA ASN A 44 2.57 -1.82 -10.05
C ASN A 44 2.31 -0.82 -11.18
N TYR A 45 2.59 0.47 -10.95
CA TYR A 45 2.41 1.50 -11.98
C TYR A 45 3.42 1.37 -13.12
N GLN A 46 4.63 0.90 -12.86
CA GLN A 46 5.61 0.61 -13.90
C GLN A 46 5.07 -0.43 -14.89
N ALA A 47 4.49 -1.51 -14.37
CA ALA A 47 3.89 -2.57 -15.18
C ALA A 47 2.60 -2.10 -15.88
N LEU A 48 1.70 -1.43 -15.16
CA LEU A 48 0.42 -0.95 -15.69
C LEU A 48 0.55 0.03 -16.85
N LYS A 49 1.68 0.74 -16.99
CA LYS A 49 1.96 1.55 -18.19
C LYS A 49 1.90 0.75 -19.50
N SER A 50 2.11 -0.57 -19.43
CA SER A 50 2.06 -1.48 -20.57
C SER A 50 0.75 -2.28 -20.62
N SER A 51 -0.26 -1.91 -19.82
CA SER A 51 -1.58 -2.53 -19.83
C SER A 51 -2.22 -2.45 -21.22
N SER A 52 -2.94 -3.50 -21.60
CA SER A 52 -3.78 -3.51 -22.80
C SER A 52 -5.03 -2.62 -22.65
N ASP A 53 -5.39 -2.23 -21.43
CA ASP A 53 -6.41 -1.21 -21.17
C ASP A 53 -5.79 0.20 -21.25
N GLU A 54 -6.20 0.96 -22.27
CA GLU A 54 -5.66 2.30 -22.55
C GLU A 54 -5.93 3.29 -21.40
N THR A 55 -7.02 3.12 -20.65
CA THR A 55 -7.36 4.01 -19.53
C THR A 55 -6.41 3.77 -18.36
N LEU A 56 -6.20 2.51 -17.98
CA LEU A 56 -5.26 2.14 -16.93
C LEU A 56 -3.82 2.52 -17.30
N ALA A 57 -3.41 2.27 -18.54
CA ALA A 57 -2.09 2.67 -19.02
C ALA A 57 -1.88 4.19 -18.95
N ALA A 58 -2.90 4.98 -19.32
CA ALA A 58 -2.84 6.44 -19.27
C ALA A 58 -2.81 6.98 -17.83
N ILE A 59 -3.58 6.40 -16.90
CA ILE A 59 -3.53 6.73 -15.47
C ILE A 59 -2.13 6.42 -14.94
N ALA A 60 -1.63 5.23 -15.23
CA ALA A 60 -0.30 4.80 -14.78
C ALA A 60 0.81 5.71 -15.29
N ALA A 61 0.78 6.09 -16.57
CA ALA A 61 1.78 6.99 -17.14
C ALA A 61 1.81 8.36 -16.45
N LYS A 62 0.65 8.89 -16.03
CA LYS A 62 0.55 10.16 -15.30
C LYS A 62 1.05 10.03 -13.87
N SER A 63 0.58 9.00 -13.14
CA SER A 63 0.89 8.80 -11.72
C SER A 63 2.32 8.32 -11.48
N PHE A 64 2.98 7.69 -12.45
CA PHE A 64 4.30 7.09 -12.27
C PHE A 64 5.36 8.09 -11.78
N LYS A 65 5.30 9.34 -12.25
CA LYS A 65 6.22 10.38 -11.79
C LYS A 65 6.05 10.63 -10.29
N GLU A 66 4.82 10.79 -9.81
CA GLU A 66 4.51 11.04 -8.40
C GLU A 66 4.97 9.88 -7.52
N VAL A 67 4.65 8.64 -7.92
CA VAL A 67 5.02 7.44 -7.17
C VAL A 67 6.53 7.27 -7.09
N SER A 68 7.28 7.64 -8.14
CA SER A 68 8.74 7.64 -8.08
C SER A 68 9.32 8.62 -7.05
N TYR A 69 8.66 9.77 -6.85
CA TYR A 69 9.03 10.72 -5.79
C TYR A 69 8.70 10.18 -4.40
N HIS A 70 7.54 9.53 -4.24
CA HIS A 70 7.13 8.94 -2.97
C HIS A 70 8.13 7.87 -2.53
N LEU A 71 8.43 6.90 -3.43
CA LEU A 71 9.39 5.83 -3.13
C LEU A 71 10.77 6.38 -2.76
N ARG A 72 11.25 7.40 -3.47
CA ARG A 72 12.53 8.04 -3.11
C ARG A 72 12.48 8.64 -1.70
N PHE A 73 11.45 9.44 -1.42
CA PHE A 73 11.28 10.09 -0.12
C PHE A 73 11.19 9.08 1.03
N SER A 74 10.34 8.06 0.89
CA SER A 74 10.11 7.07 1.93
C SER A 74 11.33 6.17 2.13
N SER A 75 12.01 5.73 1.06
CA SER A 75 13.27 4.98 1.16
C SER A 75 14.36 5.76 1.91
N GLU A 76 14.57 7.04 1.56
CA GLU A 76 15.58 7.89 2.20
C GLU A 76 15.32 8.06 3.71
N TRP A 77 14.05 8.17 4.12
CA TRP A 77 13.71 8.27 5.54
C TRP A 77 13.82 6.95 6.29
N VAL A 78 13.48 5.82 5.65
CA VAL A 78 13.71 4.49 6.23
C VAL A 78 15.21 4.29 6.52
N ILE A 79 16.08 4.60 5.56
CA ILE A 79 17.54 4.51 5.71
C ILE A 79 18.03 5.47 6.80
N ARG A 80 17.62 6.74 6.76
CA ARG A 80 18.06 7.75 7.75
C ARG A 80 17.67 7.37 9.17
N MET A 81 16.48 6.81 9.37
CA MET A 81 16.00 6.41 10.68
C MET A 81 16.64 5.11 11.16
N GLY A 82 16.76 4.12 10.27
CA GLY A 82 17.36 2.82 10.58
C GLY A 82 18.86 2.88 10.83
N ASP A 83 19.62 3.61 10.00
CA ASP A 83 21.06 3.83 10.19
C ASP A 83 21.36 5.13 10.97
N GLY A 84 20.37 5.61 11.72
CA GLY A 84 20.50 6.79 12.57
C GLY A 84 21.02 6.44 13.96
N THR A 85 20.28 6.92 14.96
CA THR A 85 20.55 6.60 16.38
C THR A 85 19.99 5.23 16.75
N GLU A 86 20.45 4.67 17.87
CA GLU A 86 19.85 3.46 18.45
C GLU A 86 18.33 3.62 18.69
N VAL A 87 17.90 4.80 19.16
CA VAL A 87 16.49 5.10 19.40
C VAL A 87 15.68 5.07 18.10
N SER A 88 16.15 5.75 17.04
CA SER A 88 15.45 5.77 15.76
C SER A 88 15.45 4.41 15.07
N ARG A 89 16.54 3.64 15.19
CA ARG A 89 16.62 2.26 14.68
C ARG A 89 15.61 1.36 15.37
N ASN A 90 15.51 1.42 16.70
CA ASN A 90 14.55 0.63 17.47
C ASN A 90 13.10 0.97 17.08
N ILE A 91 12.78 2.26 16.90
CA ILE A 91 11.45 2.68 16.41
C ILE A 91 11.14 2.06 15.04
N MET A 92 12.10 2.07 14.10
CA MET A 92 11.93 1.49 12.77
C MET A 92 11.80 -0.03 12.81
N GLN A 93 12.60 -0.71 13.65
CA GLN A 93 12.56 -2.15 13.80
C GLN A 93 11.22 -2.61 14.39
N THR A 94 10.71 -1.92 15.41
CA THR A 94 9.38 -2.19 15.98
C THR A 94 8.27 -1.98 14.95
N ALA A 95 8.32 -0.86 14.20
CA ALA A 95 7.38 -0.62 13.12
C ALA A 95 7.41 -1.73 12.05
N LEU A 96 8.61 -2.26 11.74
CA LEU A 96 8.77 -3.34 10.77
C LEU A 96 8.13 -4.63 11.27
N GLU A 97 8.37 -4.99 12.52
CA GLU A 97 7.76 -6.17 13.15
C GLU A 97 6.23 -6.11 13.15
N GLU A 98 5.65 -4.92 13.36
CA GLU A 98 4.20 -4.71 13.41
C GLU A 98 3.55 -4.72 12.02
N LEU A 99 4.20 -4.07 11.03
CA LEU A 99 3.63 -3.86 9.69
C LEU A 99 3.92 -5.00 8.71
N TRP A 100 4.99 -5.78 8.92
CA TRP A 100 5.45 -6.80 7.97
C TRP A 100 4.35 -7.80 7.61
N ARG A 101 3.52 -8.17 8.59
CA ARG A 101 2.40 -9.12 8.42
C ARG A 101 1.38 -8.69 7.36
N TYR A 102 1.30 -7.43 6.98
CA TYR A 102 0.34 -6.94 5.97
C TYR A 102 0.92 -6.86 4.56
N THR A 103 2.22 -7.13 4.39
CA THR A 103 2.89 -6.96 3.09
C THR A 103 2.55 -8.05 2.08
N GLY A 104 2.22 -9.26 2.54
CA GLY A 104 1.87 -10.39 1.67
C GLY A 104 0.66 -10.12 0.77
N GLU A 105 -0.32 -9.37 1.26
CA GLU A 105 -1.53 -9.05 0.49
C GLU A 105 -1.24 -8.19 -0.75
N LEU A 106 -0.17 -7.37 -0.73
CA LEU A 106 0.13 -6.42 -1.82
C LEU A 106 0.30 -7.14 -3.16
N TYR A 107 1.04 -8.25 -3.17
CA TYR A 107 1.38 -9.01 -4.36
C TYR A 107 0.65 -10.35 -4.46
N THR A 108 -0.24 -10.67 -3.51
CA THR A 108 -1.13 -11.84 -3.62
C THR A 108 -2.36 -11.45 -4.44
N PRO A 109 -2.52 -11.98 -5.67
CA PRO A 109 -3.66 -11.62 -6.50
C PRO A 109 -4.94 -12.34 -6.06
N THR A 110 -6.07 -11.67 -6.27
CA THR A 110 -7.40 -12.26 -6.28
C THR A 110 -7.65 -13.01 -7.58
N GLU A 111 -8.72 -13.82 -7.65
CA GLU A 111 -9.13 -14.49 -8.89
C GLU A 111 -9.37 -13.50 -10.04
N LEU A 112 -9.97 -12.34 -9.74
CA LEU A 112 -10.19 -11.28 -10.72
C LEU A 112 -8.86 -10.75 -11.27
N GLU A 113 -7.91 -10.42 -10.40
CA GLU A 113 -6.61 -9.89 -10.82
C GLU A 113 -5.79 -10.90 -11.62
N LEU A 114 -5.85 -12.18 -11.26
CA LEU A 114 -5.25 -13.24 -12.06
C LEU A 114 -5.84 -13.25 -13.49
N SER A 115 -7.17 -13.23 -13.61
CA SER A 115 -7.83 -13.20 -14.93
C SER A 115 -7.48 -11.94 -15.75
N LEU A 116 -7.30 -10.79 -15.09
CA LEU A 116 -6.89 -9.54 -15.74
C LEU A 116 -5.41 -9.58 -16.14
N SER A 117 -4.56 -10.25 -15.37
CA SER A 117 -3.15 -10.46 -15.71
C SER A 117 -3.01 -11.34 -16.94
N GLU A 118 -3.77 -12.45 -17.01
CA GLU A 118 -3.83 -13.32 -18.19
C GLU A 118 -4.33 -12.60 -19.45
N ALA A 119 -5.20 -11.60 -19.28
CA ALA A 119 -5.68 -10.73 -20.36
C ALA A 119 -4.71 -9.59 -20.73
N GLY A 120 -3.56 -9.47 -20.04
CA GLY A 120 -2.59 -8.40 -20.24
C GLY A 120 -3.05 -7.02 -19.73
N ILE A 121 -4.06 -6.98 -18.86
CA ILE A 121 -4.63 -5.75 -18.29
C ILE A 121 -3.95 -5.41 -16.96
N ALA A 122 -3.79 -6.39 -16.07
CA ALA A 122 -3.10 -6.23 -14.79
C ALA A 122 -1.63 -6.70 -14.88
N PRO A 123 -0.76 -6.30 -13.93
CA PRO A 123 0.63 -6.77 -13.91
C PRO A 123 0.79 -8.28 -13.77
N ASP A 124 1.98 -8.80 -14.10
CA ASP A 124 2.43 -10.11 -13.64
C ASP A 124 2.79 -10.01 -12.15
N PHE A 125 2.05 -10.73 -11.31
CA PHE A 125 2.21 -10.68 -9.86
C PHE A 125 3.47 -11.38 -9.35
N MET A 126 4.03 -12.36 -10.08
CA MET A 126 5.30 -12.99 -9.72
C MET A 126 6.47 -12.04 -9.96
N GLU A 127 6.46 -11.34 -11.10
CA GLU A 127 7.49 -10.33 -11.39
C GLU A 127 7.38 -9.15 -10.42
N LEU A 128 6.16 -8.71 -10.12
CA LEU A 128 5.89 -7.66 -9.17
C LEU A 128 6.36 -8.02 -7.75
N GLU A 129 6.08 -9.23 -7.26
CA GLU A 129 6.55 -9.72 -5.96
C GLU A 129 8.08 -9.70 -5.90
N LYS A 130 8.73 -10.24 -6.93
CA LYS A 130 10.19 -10.30 -7.01
C LYS A 130 10.81 -8.90 -6.93
N ASN A 131 10.36 -7.99 -7.79
CA ASN A 131 10.90 -6.63 -7.85
C ASN A 131 10.66 -5.86 -6.54
N TRP A 132 9.49 -6.06 -5.93
CA TRP A 132 9.16 -5.48 -4.63
C TRP A 132 10.10 -5.98 -3.53
N LYS A 133 10.30 -7.30 -3.42
CA LYS A 133 11.17 -7.91 -2.41
C LYS A 133 12.60 -7.43 -2.55
N GLU A 134 13.16 -7.47 -3.77
CA GLU A 134 14.51 -6.98 -4.04
C GLU A 134 14.69 -5.54 -3.56
N LYS A 135 13.75 -4.64 -3.91
CA LYS A 135 13.82 -3.24 -3.49
C LYS A 135 13.70 -3.06 -1.98
N VAL A 136 12.79 -3.79 -1.34
CA VAL A 136 12.57 -3.71 0.11
C VAL A 136 13.75 -4.26 0.88
N GLU A 137 14.28 -5.41 0.49
CA GLU A 137 15.47 -6.02 1.09
C GLU A 137 16.69 -5.11 0.96
N ASP A 138 16.90 -4.48 -0.20
CA ASP A 138 18.01 -3.55 -0.40
C ASP A 138 17.96 -2.34 0.54
N VAL A 139 16.79 -1.71 0.66
CA VAL A 139 16.59 -0.53 1.52
C VAL A 139 16.69 -0.92 2.99
N LEU A 140 16.10 -2.04 3.42
CA LEU A 140 16.16 -2.48 4.81
C LEU A 140 17.58 -2.88 5.22
N ARG A 141 18.34 -3.51 4.31
CA ARG A 141 19.76 -3.82 4.52
C ARG A 141 20.60 -2.56 4.69
N GLU A 142 20.40 -1.56 3.84
CA GLU A 142 21.08 -0.26 3.97
C GLU A 142 20.67 0.47 5.25
N ALA A 143 19.41 0.34 5.66
CA ALA A 143 18.89 0.88 6.91
C ALA A 143 19.33 0.10 8.17
N THR A 144 20.11 -0.97 8.04
CA THR A 144 20.50 -1.84 9.18
C THR A 144 19.31 -2.46 9.94
N LEU A 145 18.21 -2.75 9.23
CA LEU A 145 17.00 -3.36 9.79
C LEU A 145 16.90 -4.84 9.42
N HIS A 146 16.25 -5.62 10.28
CA HIS A 146 16.09 -7.06 10.10
C HIS A 146 14.65 -7.42 9.76
N ILE A 147 14.48 -8.14 8.65
CA ILE A 147 13.18 -8.67 8.24
C ILE A 147 12.74 -9.77 9.22
N PRO A 148 11.50 -9.76 9.72
CA PRO A 148 10.99 -10.82 10.58
C PRO A 148 11.01 -12.20 9.88
N GLU A 149 11.63 -13.21 10.50
CA GLU A 149 11.87 -14.53 9.89
C GLU A 149 10.61 -15.39 9.70
N THR A 150 9.61 -15.24 10.55
CA THR A 150 8.37 -16.03 10.47
C THR A 150 7.20 -15.18 10.94
N THR A 151 6.32 -14.84 10.02
CA THR A 151 5.11 -14.06 10.32
C THR A 151 3.98 -14.58 9.47
N TYR A 152 2.83 -14.82 10.11
CA TYR A 152 1.60 -15.12 9.38
C TYR A 152 1.15 -13.87 8.63
N MET A 153 1.00 -13.98 7.31
CA MET A 153 0.56 -12.87 6.47
C MET A 153 -0.94 -12.69 6.58
N GLN A 154 -1.35 -11.48 6.97
CA GLN A 154 -2.74 -11.05 6.99
C GLN A 154 -3.20 -10.69 5.57
N SER A 155 -4.46 -11.00 5.27
CA SER A 155 -5.09 -10.72 3.98
C SER A 155 -6.60 -10.58 4.18
N GLY A 156 -7.28 -9.86 3.28
CA GLY A 156 -8.73 -9.77 3.29
C GLY A 156 -9.26 -8.44 2.78
N GLY A 157 -8.46 -7.38 2.84
CA GLY A 157 -8.84 -6.03 2.43
C GLY A 157 -9.30 -5.99 0.97
N LYS A 158 -8.61 -6.72 0.08
CA LYS A 158 -9.00 -6.86 -1.34
C LYS A 158 -10.32 -7.62 -1.58
N MET A 159 -10.90 -8.19 -0.52
CA MET A 159 -12.19 -8.91 -0.52
C MET A 159 -13.21 -8.26 0.42
N GLY A 160 -12.96 -7.03 0.91
CA GLY A 160 -13.85 -6.32 1.83
C GLY A 160 -13.79 -6.81 3.28
N ILE A 161 -12.80 -7.62 3.63
CA ILE A 161 -12.57 -8.11 5.00
C ILE A 161 -11.44 -7.29 5.62
N HIS A 162 -11.82 -6.24 6.32
CA HIS A 162 -10.89 -5.24 6.87
C HIS A 162 -10.56 -5.47 8.35
N THR A 163 -9.52 -4.79 8.84
CA THR A 163 -9.27 -4.63 10.28
C THR A 163 -10.31 -3.73 10.92
N GLU A 164 -10.33 -3.68 12.25
CA GLU A 164 -11.18 -2.78 13.03
C GLU A 164 -10.94 -1.29 12.71
N HIS A 165 -9.77 -0.94 12.19
CA HIS A 165 -9.40 0.45 11.87
C HIS A 165 -10.29 1.05 10.77
N MET A 166 -10.77 0.24 9.83
CA MET A 166 -11.56 0.72 8.70
C MET A 166 -12.86 1.38 9.13
N GLY A 167 -13.50 0.88 10.19
CA GLY A 167 -14.71 1.49 10.74
C GLY A 167 -14.50 2.93 11.22
N PHE A 168 -13.36 3.21 11.87
CA PHE A 168 -13.00 4.55 12.34
C PHE A 168 -12.72 5.50 11.18
N ILE A 169 -11.93 5.06 10.20
CA ILE A 169 -11.60 5.85 9.00
C ILE A 169 -12.87 6.27 8.27
N LEU A 170 -13.78 5.33 8.01
CA LEU A 170 -15.01 5.62 7.26
C LEU A 170 -16.00 6.48 8.04
N THR A 171 -16.02 6.34 9.37
CA THR A 171 -16.87 7.21 10.21
C THR A 171 -16.48 8.68 10.03
N GLU A 172 -15.18 8.98 10.00
CA GLU A 172 -14.68 10.34 9.80
C GLU A 172 -14.83 10.79 8.34
N LEU A 173 -14.36 9.96 7.38
CA LEU A 173 -14.38 10.28 5.94
C LEU A 173 -15.79 10.55 5.42
N GLN A 174 -16.79 9.77 5.86
CA GLN A 174 -18.13 9.79 5.29
C GLN A 174 -19.12 10.65 6.08
N TYR A 175 -18.71 11.24 7.21
CA TYR A 175 -19.61 11.95 8.12
C TYR A 175 -20.46 13.00 7.39
N MET A 176 -19.81 13.94 6.68
CA MET A 176 -20.50 15.03 6.01
C MET A 176 -21.50 14.54 4.98
N GLN A 177 -21.12 13.55 4.17
CA GLN A 177 -22.00 13.03 3.12
C GLN A 177 -23.17 12.22 3.68
N ARG A 178 -22.97 11.52 4.81
CA ARG A 178 -24.05 10.77 5.48
C ARG A 178 -25.00 11.70 6.23
N THR A 179 -24.52 12.78 6.81
CA THR A 179 -25.35 13.78 7.49
C THR A 179 -26.14 14.64 6.51
N TYR A 180 -25.56 14.99 5.36
CA TYR A 180 -26.17 15.86 4.36
C TYR A 180 -26.16 15.23 2.96
N PRO A 181 -26.98 14.19 2.72
CA PRO A 181 -26.94 13.44 1.47
C PRO A 181 -27.47 14.26 0.28
N ASN A 182 -26.95 13.97 -0.91
CA ASN A 182 -27.38 14.53 -2.21
C ASN A 182 -27.12 16.05 -2.39
N LEU A 183 -26.24 16.64 -1.58
CA LEU A 183 -25.74 18.00 -1.83
C LEU A 183 -24.69 18.01 -2.95
N GLN A 184 -24.40 19.20 -3.46
CA GLN A 184 -23.32 19.45 -4.42
C GLN A 184 -22.26 20.33 -3.73
N TRP A 185 -20.99 19.97 -3.89
CA TRP A 185 -19.83 20.63 -3.29
C TRP A 185 -18.83 21.04 -4.36
#